data_AF-A0A8J7J981-F1
#
_entry.id   AF-A0A8J7J981-F1
#
_cell.length_a   1.000
_cell.length_b   1.000
_cell.length_c   1.000
_cell.angle_alpha   90.00
_cell.angle_beta   90.00
_cell.angle_gamma   90.00
#
_symmetry.space_group_name_H-M   'P 1'
#
loop_
_entity.id
_entity.type
_entity.pdbx_description
1 polymer ?
#
loop_
_entity_poly.entity_id
_entity_poly.type
_entity_poly.pdbx_seq_one_letter_code
_entity_poly.pdbx_strand_id
1 'polypeptide(L)'
;MLNPNSRCLYTSALTPPPGMIFDEAIATTFSMDPALLLEAPVYLALLAADGQTDPDPLSVLEAIRRYSKRITVYVQRGRIQVPQTAKPNPLFGFLEEMVIEVTAPGGGVFHPKVWAIRFVSTDKSSSMYRLVVLTRNMTTDQSWDLSLQLEGTIARRKYNSNRPLTHFFKLLPDLATGQTDAGRVEQSLRFAEDLHRVQWELPDGFDELTFHLPGTKGFDWNPPTANRMAVISPFCSDEVLRALVKQTKVADALISRPESLSALKKDTLQLFSKCLNLDAAAETEDGEEDDVAEQPFATGLHAKVYLFETRYYSDYTHVVMGSANATNAALNASKNIEILVGLVGRKNKVGGIDELLGADGLGEYLVDFDTMREAEIDAVRQEAEEFVERARSRISEVALSIECSPGSKDGLWALVLTGEIPSLEGIVSAFAWPITVTRDFAVDILDSDAHGGIRLGEFSASSVTGLIAFELKTNHPDVTARFVLNLPVTGVPEERNAAILQTVISNKDGFIRYLLLLLGDDSASGLDPGNGSGFAKWLARLTDGEDVPLLEELTRAYSRHSERLSEISGLVRDLSQGSQNAIIPEDFLNLWTVFESAIGGRDA
;
A
#
# COMPACT_ATOMS: atom_id res chain seq x y z
N MET A 1 -10.07 -21.70 8.95
CA MET A 1 -8.85 -20.90 8.73
C MET A 1 -8.66 -20.52 7.27
N LEU A 2 -8.69 -21.47 6.33
CA LEU A 2 -8.57 -21.19 4.89
C LEU A 2 -9.93 -21.19 4.18
N ASN A 3 -11.00 -20.80 4.89
CA ASN A 3 -12.33 -20.79 4.30
C ASN A 3 -12.44 -19.58 3.35
N PRO A 4 -12.66 -19.79 2.05
CA PRO A 4 -12.65 -18.73 1.03
C PRO A 4 -13.83 -17.75 1.15
N ASN A 5 -14.87 -18.08 1.92
CA ASN A 5 -15.98 -17.17 2.20
C ASN A 5 -15.64 -16.14 3.29
N SER A 6 -14.50 -16.28 3.99
CA SER A 6 -14.04 -15.31 4.97
C SER A 6 -13.32 -14.15 4.29
N ARG A 7 -14.06 -13.08 3.97
CA ARG A 7 -13.52 -11.89 3.30
C ARG A 7 -13.05 -10.84 4.30
N CYS A 8 -11.86 -10.29 4.07
CA CYS A 8 -11.32 -9.16 4.83
C CYS A 8 -10.98 -8.03 3.86
N LEU A 9 -11.57 -6.85 4.06
CA LEU A 9 -11.28 -5.68 3.23
C LEU A 9 -9.90 -5.11 3.59
N TYR A 10 -9.16 -4.64 2.61
CA TYR A 10 -7.83 -4.03 2.83
C TYR A 10 -7.90 -2.85 3.82
N THR A 11 -8.92 -2.01 3.68
CA THR A 11 -9.18 -0.86 4.55
C THR A 11 -9.62 -1.24 5.96
N SER A 12 -10.25 -2.40 6.16
CA SER A 12 -10.68 -2.85 7.49
C SER A 12 -9.52 -3.10 8.45
N ALA A 13 -8.31 -3.36 7.91
CA ALA A 13 -7.09 -3.43 8.69
C ALA A 13 -6.76 -2.11 9.42
N LEU A 14 -7.24 -0.96 8.91
CA LEU A 14 -7.00 0.37 9.47
C LEU A 14 -8.00 0.75 10.57
N THR A 15 -9.10 0.01 10.72
CA THR A 15 -10.16 0.32 11.69
C THR A 15 -9.63 0.23 13.11
N PRO A 16 -9.62 1.32 13.90
CA PRO A 16 -9.15 1.27 15.27
C PRO A 16 -9.98 0.32 16.14
N PRO A 17 -9.36 -0.45 17.05
CA PRO A 17 -10.07 -1.19 18.09
C PRO A 17 -10.88 -0.26 19.02
N PRO A 18 -11.89 -0.79 19.73
CA PRO A 18 -12.70 0.02 20.65
C PRO A 18 -11.85 0.78 21.68
N GLY A 19 -12.08 2.09 21.80
CA GLY A 19 -11.37 2.97 22.74
C GLY A 19 -9.99 3.44 22.26
N MET A 20 -9.59 3.09 21.03
CA MET A 20 -8.34 3.51 20.41
C MET A 20 -8.59 4.39 19.18
N ILE A 21 -7.60 5.20 18.83
CA ILE A 21 -7.57 6.01 17.60
C ILE A 21 -6.36 5.64 16.75
N PHE A 22 -6.48 5.79 15.43
CA PHE A 22 -5.34 5.63 14.52
C PHE A 22 -4.29 6.70 14.82
N ASP A 23 -3.03 6.27 14.94
CA ASP A 23 -1.92 7.19 15.12
C ASP A 23 -1.02 7.21 13.88
N GLU A 24 -0.44 6.06 13.52
CA GLU A 24 0.54 5.95 12.44
C GLU A 24 0.57 4.54 11.85
N ALA A 25 1.05 4.40 10.62
CA ALA A 25 1.25 3.10 10.00
C ALA A 25 2.47 3.06 9.07
N ILE A 26 3.11 1.90 9.03
CA ILE A 26 4.08 1.53 8.00
C ILE A 26 3.55 0.33 7.23
N ALA A 27 3.45 0.49 5.92
CA ALA A 27 3.12 -0.60 5.00
C ALA A 27 4.34 -0.95 4.14
N THR A 28 4.39 -2.20 3.70
CA THR A 28 5.34 -2.66 2.70
C THR A 28 4.60 -3.43 1.62
N THR A 29 5.02 -3.33 0.37
CA THR A 29 4.44 -4.11 -0.73
C THR A 29 5.45 -4.28 -1.87
N PHE A 30 5.26 -5.31 -2.70
CA PHE A 30 6.00 -5.42 -3.94
C PHE A 30 5.45 -4.47 -5.00
N SER A 31 4.15 -4.56 -5.29
CA SER A 31 3.48 -3.65 -6.23
C SER A 31 2.40 -2.83 -5.55
N MET A 32 2.09 -1.68 -6.12
CA MET A 32 1.14 -0.73 -5.55
C MET A 32 0.27 -0.08 -6.60
N ASP A 33 -1.04 -0.07 -6.40
CA ASP A 33 -1.97 0.83 -7.09
C ASP A 33 -2.12 2.14 -6.28
N PRO A 34 -1.76 3.32 -6.84
CA PRO A 34 -1.94 4.61 -6.17
C PRO A 34 -3.40 4.89 -5.77
N ALA A 35 -4.39 4.43 -6.55
CA ALA A 35 -5.80 4.61 -6.21
C ALA A 35 -6.17 3.86 -4.92
N LEU A 36 -5.71 2.60 -4.79
CA LEU A 36 -5.94 1.81 -3.58
C LEU A 36 -5.23 2.40 -2.36
N LEU A 37 -4.02 2.95 -2.52
CA LEU A 37 -3.36 3.65 -1.42
C LEU A 37 -4.17 4.87 -0.96
N LEU A 38 -4.75 5.62 -1.91
CA LEU A 38 -5.55 6.81 -1.60
C LEU A 38 -6.81 6.47 -0.80
N GLU A 39 -7.34 5.24 -0.90
CA GLU A 39 -8.48 4.78 -0.10
C GLU A 39 -8.15 4.70 1.41
N ALA A 40 -6.91 4.42 1.80
CA ALA A 40 -6.52 4.31 3.20
C ALA A 40 -6.80 5.58 4.03
N PRO A 41 -6.29 6.77 3.66
CA PRO A 41 -6.61 7.99 4.38
C PRO A 41 -8.07 8.43 4.23
N VAL A 42 -8.72 8.15 3.10
CA VAL A 42 -10.17 8.40 2.89
C VAL A 42 -10.99 7.58 3.88
N TYR A 43 -10.67 6.30 4.04
CA TYR A 43 -11.36 5.39 4.94
C TYR A 43 -11.19 5.82 6.40
N LEU A 44 -9.99 6.23 6.80
CA LEU A 44 -9.75 6.79 8.13
C LEU A 44 -10.54 8.08 8.38
N ALA A 45 -10.75 8.90 7.33
CA ALA A 45 -11.64 10.06 7.39
C ALA A 45 -13.08 9.66 7.70
N LEU A 46 -13.59 8.66 6.97
CA LEU A 46 -14.96 8.17 7.08
C LEU A 46 -15.26 7.59 8.46
N LEU A 47 -14.31 6.84 9.01
CA LEU A 47 -14.42 6.29 10.36
C LEU A 47 -14.48 7.38 11.43
N ALA A 48 -13.73 8.47 11.25
CA ALA A 48 -13.78 9.61 12.17
C ALA A 48 -15.07 10.42 12.07
N ALA A 49 -15.82 10.32 10.96
CA ALA A 49 -17.01 11.11 10.67
C ALA A 49 -18.34 10.46 11.16
N ASP A 50 -18.30 9.43 12.01
CA ASP A 50 -19.47 8.74 12.60
C ASP A 50 -20.52 8.27 11.57
N GLY A 51 -20.09 7.81 10.38
CA GLY A 51 -20.96 7.14 9.42
C GLY A 51 -22.06 8.02 8.79
N GLN A 52 -21.84 9.33 8.65
CA GLN A 52 -22.70 10.19 7.83
C GLN A 52 -22.75 9.69 6.37
N THR A 53 -23.94 9.77 5.75
CA THR A 53 -24.29 9.05 4.52
C THR A 53 -23.64 9.54 3.23
N ASP A 54 -22.80 10.57 3.26
CA ASP A 54 -21.82 10.88 2.21
C ASP A 54 -20.73 11.78 2.81
N PRO A 55 -19.43 11.45 2.67
CA PRO A 55 -18.36 12.33 3.13
C PRO A 55 -18.34 13.64 2.35
N ASP A 56 -18.28 14.77 3.05
CA ASP A 56 -17.96 16.05 2.41
C ASP A 56 -16.57 15.95 1.76
N PRO A 57 -16.41 16.23 0.45
CA PRO A 57 -15.12 16.18 -0.25
C PRO A 57 -14.00 16.95 0.46
N LEU A 58 -14.35 17.99 1.21
CA LEU A 58 -13.43 18.77 2.05
C LEU A 58 -12.88 17.95 3.23
N SER A 59 -13.72 17.14 3.86
CA SER A 59 -13.32 16.23 4.95
C SER A 59 -12.36 15.17 4.45
N VAL A 60 -12.62 14.63 3.26
CA VAL A 60 -11.76 13.63 2.60
C VAL A 60 -10.39 14.22 2.28
N LEU A 61 -10.39 15.43 1.71
CA LEU A 61 -9.17 16.13 1.34
C LEU A 61 -8.27 16.44 2.55
N GLU A 62 -8.87 16.90 3.65
CA GLU A 62 -8.12 17.13 4.88
C GLU A 62 -7.58 15.83 5.46
N ALA A 63 -8.37 14.76 5.45
CA ALA A 63 -7.90 13.47 5.92
C ALA A 63 -6.73 12.92 5.08
N ILE A 64 -6.78 13.07 3.76
CA ILE A 64 -5.63 12.75 2.88
C ILE A 64 -4.39 13.51 3.34
N ARG A 65 -4.48 14.82 3.54
CA ARG A 65 -3.36 15.65 3.99
C ARG A 65 -2.86 15.28 5.40
N ARG A 66 -3.76 14.98 6.33
CA ARG A 66 -3.44 14.65 7.73
C ARG A 66 -2.78 13.28 7.85
N TYR A 67 -3.31 12.29 7.14
CA TYR A 67 -2.84 10.91 7.22
C TYR A 67 -1.67 10.63 6.27
N SER A 68 -1.46 11.41 5.20
CA SER A 68 -0.31 11.24 4.31
C SER A 68 1.02 11.34 5.05
N LYS A 69 1.09 12.17 6.10
CA LYS A 69 2.26 12.31 6.98
C LYS A 69 2.43 11.18 8.00
N ARG A 70 1.39 10.38 8.22
CA ARG A 70 1.32 9.33 9.25
C ARG A 70 1.40 7.93 8.67
N ILE A 71 1.14 7.76 7.37
CA ILE A 71 1.23 6.50 6.64
C ILE A 71 2.45 6.53 5.74
N THR A 72 3.36 5.57 5.94
CA THR A 72 4.54 5.37 5.09
C THR A 72 4.45 4.01 4.39
N VAL A 73 4.62 3.99 3.07
CA VAL A 73 4.56 2.79 2.25
C VAL A 73 5.92 2.57 1.59
N TYR A 74 6.59 1.49 1.94
CA TYR A 74 7.78 1.03 1.24
C TYR A 74 7.39 0.11 0.09
N VAL A 75 7.70 0.49 -1.14
CA VAL A 75 7.32 -0.24 -2.37
C VAL A 75 8.55 -0.54 -3.21
N GLN A 76 8.60 -1.73 -3.83
CA GLN A 76 9.67 -2.03 -4.77
C GLN A 76 9.71 -0.98 -5.90
N ARG A 77 10.88 -0.40 -6.13
CA ARG A 77 11.08 0.60 -7.17
C ARG A 77 10.69 0.05 -8.54
N GLY A 78 9.94 0.84 -9.30
CA GLY A 78 9.41 0.44 -10.61
C GLY A 78 8.22 -0.51 -10.55
N ARG A 79 7.58 -0.71 -9.39
CA ARG A 79 6.39 -1.58 -9.24
C ARG A 79 5.14 -0.83 -8.78
N ILE A 80 5.16 0.50 -8.81
CA ILE A 80 3.97 1.32 -8.71
C ILE A 80 3.23 1.25 -10.04
N GLN A 81 1.94 0.95 -10.02
CA GLN A 81 1.09 0.82 -11.19
C GLN A 81 0.66 2.20 -11.69
N VAL A 82 0.40 2.30 -12.99
CA VAL A 82 -0.22 3.48 -13.59
C VAL A 82 -1.73 3.43 -13.26
N PRO A 83 -2.30 4.45 -12.60
CA PRO A 83 -3.72 4.47 -12.27
C PRO A 83 -4.59 4.33 -13.53
N GLN A 84 -5.65 3.51 -13.45
CA GLN A 84 -6.60 3.30 -14.54
C GLN A 84 -7.75 4.33 -14.53
N THR A 85 -7.47 5.57 -14.13
CA THR A 85 -8.50 6.61 -14.01
C THR A 85 -8.69 7.34 -15.34
N ALA A 86 -9.92 7.36 -15.86
CA ALA A 86 -10.29 8.09 -17.08
C ALA A 86 -10.18 9.62 -16.93
N LYS A 87 -10.03 10.14 -15.71
CA LYS A 87 -9.93 11.58 -15.42
C LYS A 87 -8.63 11.90 -14.68
N PRO A 88 -8.05 13.09 -14.90
CA PRO A 88 -6.96 13.63 -14.08
C PRO A 88 -7.31 13.60 -12.59
N ASN A 89 -6.37 13.19 -11.74
CA ASN A 89 -6.54 13.21 -10.29
C ASN A 89 -5.32 13.87 -9.60
N PRO A 90 -5.40 15.18 -9.32
CA PRO A 90 -4.38 15.94 -8.59
C PRO A 90 -4.05 15.38 -7.19
N LEU A 91 -4.96 14.61 -6.57
CA LEU A 91 -4.75 14.07 -5.22
C LEU A 91 -3.60 13.06 -5.16
N PHE A 92 -3.22 12.47 -6.28
CA PHE A 92 -2.04 11.61 -6.34
C PHE A 92 -0.76 12.35 -5.93
N GLY A 93 -0.68 13.68 -6.08
CA GLY A 93 0.44 14.47 -5.60
C GLY A 93 0.69 14.35 -4.08
N PHE A 94 -0.34 14.07 -3.29
CA PHE A 94 -0.18 13.84 -1.84
C PHE A 94 0.44 12.47 -1.51
N LEU A 95 0.40 11.52 -2.44
CA LEU A 95 0.99 10.20 -2.24
C LEU A 95 2.52 10.23 -2.33
N GLU A 96 3.11 11.26 -2.94
CA GLU A 96 4.57 11.44 -3.03
C GLU A 96 5.24 11.32 -1.66
N GLU A 97 4.65 11.94 -0.64
CA GLU A 97 5.18 11.92 0.74
C GLU A 97 4.95 10.56 1.42
N MET A 98 3.91 9.83 1.03
CA MET A 98 3.58 8.53 1.61
C MET A 98 4.49 7.41 1.09
N VAL A 99 5.03 7.55 -0.12
CA VAL A 99 5.63 6.43 -0.87
C VAL A 99 7.15 6.53 -0.90
N ILE A 100 7.81 5.51 -0.34
CA ILE A 100 9.26 5.34 -0.39
C ILE A 100 9.58 4.16 -1.30
N GLU A 101 10.20 4.44 -2.45
CA GLU A 101 10.66 3.37 -3.34
C GLU A 101 11.96 2.74 -2.84
N VAL A 102 11.96 1.41 -2.71
CA VAL A 102 13.08 0.61 -2.21
C VAL A 102 13.58 -0.39 -3.23
N THR A 103 14.84 -0.80 -3.10
CA THR A 103 15.42 -1.91 -3.86
C THR A 103 16.07 -2.91 -2.90
N ALA A 104 15.96 -4.19 -3.22
CA ALA A 104 16.71 -5.21 -2.49
C ALA A 104 18.18 -5.23 -2.94
N PRO A 105 19.13 -5.45 -2.03
CA PRO A 105 20.54 -5.53 -2.37
C PRO A 105 20.84 -6.80 -3.20
N GLY A 106 21.91 -6.77 -4.00
CA GLY A 106 22.40 -7.96 -4.70
C GLY A 106 21.56 -8.43 -5.89
N GLY A 107 20.68 -7.57 -6.42
CA GLY A 107 19.89 -7.84 -7.62
C GLY A 107 18.68 -8.76 -7.42
N GLY A 108 18.21 -8.90 -6.17
CA GLY A 108 16.89 -9.47 -5.89
C GLY A 108 15.79 -8.41 -5.85
N VAL A 109 14.60 -8.81 -5.37
CA VAL A 109 13.46 -7.88 -5.21
C VAL A 109 13.02 -7.73 -3.76
N PHE A 110 12.52 -6.55 -3.41
CA PHE A 110 11.82 -6.28 -2.18
C PHE A 110 10.37 -6.73 -2.31
N HIS A 111 10.01 -7.82 -1.66
CA HIS A 111 8.71 -8.46 -1.80
C HIS A 111 7.86 -8.62 -0.51
N PRO A 112 8.22 -8.13 0.70
CA PRO A 112 7.35 -8.26 1.88
C PRO A 112 6.03 -7.48 1.72
N LYS A 113 4.90 -8.07 2.15
CA LYS A 113 3.59 -7.40 2.19
C LYS A 113 3.06 -7.35 3.61
N VAL A 114 3.18 -6.19 4.25
CA VAL A 114 2.89 -6.02 5.68
C VAL A 114 2.20 -4.68 5.90
N TRP A 115 1.28 -4.63 6.86
CA TRP A 115 0.93 -3.41 7.58
C TRP A 115 1.33 -3.56 9.04
N ALA A 116 2.10 -2.61 9.56
CA ALA A 116 2.25 -2.39 10.99
C ALA A 116 1.55 -1.07 11.32
N ILE A 117 0.54 -1.14 12.18
CA ILE A 117 -0.33 -0.02 12.51
C ILE A 117 -0.25 0.21 14.01
N ARG A 118 -0.04 1.47 14.39
CA ARG A 118 -0.03 1.92 15.77
C ARG A 118 -1.35 2.61 16.06
N PHE A 119 -1.99 2.18 17.14
CA PHE A 119 -3.15 2.83 17.72
C PHE A 119 -2.81 3.36 19.12
N VAL A 120 -3.43 4.47 19.52
CA VAL A 120 -3.27 5.06 20.84
C VAL A 120 -4.63 5.26 21.51
N SER A 121 -4.69 5.20 22.83
CA SER A 121 -5.91 5.57 23.55
C SER A 121 -6.18 7.07 23.39
N THR A 122 -7.44 7.49 23.56
CA THR A 122 -7.85 8.90 23.42
C THR A 122 -7.10 9.84 24.38
N ASP A 123 -6.79 9.37 25.58
CA ASP A 123 -5.96 10.06 26.59
C ASP A 123 -4.45 9.91 26.35
N LYS A 124 -4.05 9.18 25.30
CA LYS A 124 -2.68 8.83 24.91
C LYS A 124 -1.87 8.09 26.00
N SER A 125 -2.56 7.47 26.97
CA SER A 125 -1.92 6.73 28.06
C SER A 125 -1.43 5.34 27.67
N SER A 126 -1.96 4.77 26.58
CA SER A 126 -1.63 3.43 26.10
C SER A 126 -1.49 3.38 24.58
N SER A 127 -0.75 2.38 24.10
CA SER A 127 -0.58 2.11 22.67
C SER A 127 -0.74 0.63 22.38
N MET A 128 -1.37 0.33 21.25
CA MET A 128 -1.58 -1.01 20.71
C MET A 128 -1.02 -1.06 19.29
N TYR A 129 -0.55 -2.24 18.89
CA TYR A 129 -0.09 -2.49 17.53
C TYR A 129 -0.95 -3.55 16.89
N ARG A 130 -1.29 -3.34 15.62
CA ARG A 130 -1.80 -4.36 14.74
C ARG A 130 -0.76 -4.65 13.67
N LEU A 131 -0.46 -5.93 13.47
CA LEU A 131 0.37 -6.41 12.38
C LEU A 131 -0.51 -7.22 11.44
N VAL A 132 -0.55 -6.83 10.17
CA VAL A 132 -1.20 -7.59 9.11
C VAL A 132 -0.13 -8.10 8.16
N VAL A 133 0.03 -9.41 8.05
CA VAL A 133 0.93 -10.06 7.08
C VAL A 133 0.09 -10.58 5.94
N LEU A 134 0.40 -10.16 4.72
CA LEU A 134 -0.39 -10.41 3.52
C LEU A 134 0.37 -11.33 2.55
N THR A 135 -0.36 -12.18 1.83
CA THR A 135 0.20 -12.90 0.67
C THR A 135 0.12 -12.09 -0.61
N ARG A 136 -0.71 -11.02 -0.63
CA ARG A 136 -1.02 -10.17 -1.78
C ARG A 136 -0.50 -8.74 -1.64
N ASN A 137 -0.26 -8.13 -2.80
CA ASN A 137 0.18 -6.75 -2.95
C ASN A 137 -0.98 -5.76 -2.76
N MET A 138 -0.63 -4.49 -2.57
CA MET A 138 -1.59 -3.38 -2.52
C MET A 138 -2.06 -3.01 -3.94
N THR A 139 -2.87 -3.85 -4.57
CA THR A 139 -3.40 -3.66 -5.93
C THR A 139 -4.89 -4.01 -6.01
N THR A 140 -5.54 -3.74 -7.14
CA THR A 140 -6.95 -4.06 -7.44
C THR A 140 -7.18 -5.50 -7.95
N ASP A 141 -6.19 -6.37 -7.79
CA ASP A 141 -6.25 -7.80 -8.10
C ASP A 141 -7.51 -8.45 -7.44
N GLN A 142 -8.00 -9.59 -7.91
CA GLN A 142 -9.15 -10.28 -7.28
C GLN A 142 -8.83 -11.75 -7.00
N SER A 143 -7.57 -12.13 -7.11
CA SER A 143 -7.07 -13.45 -6.81
C SER A 143 -7.29 -13.81 -5.35
N TRP A 144 -7.56 -15.09 -5.11
CA TRP A 144 -7.63 -15.67 -3.78
C TRP A 144 -6.29 -15.52 -3.05
N ASP A 145 -6.35 -14.90 -1.88
CA ASP A 145 -5.20 -14.59 -1.05
C ASP A 145 -5.48 -14.86 0.42
N LEU A 146 -4.48 -14.60 1.27
CA LEU A 146 -4.58 -14.75 2.71
C LEU A 146 -3.96 -13.55 3.41
N SER A 147 -4.58 -13.23 4.54
CA SER A 147 -4.09 -12.25 5.50
C SER A 147 -4.05 -12.87 6.89
N LEU A 148 -2.99 -12.58 7.64
CA LEU A 148 -2.93 -12.83 9.08
C LEU A 148 -2.92 -11.49 9.79
N GLN A 149 -3.94 -11.22 10.59
CA GLN A 149 -4.00 -10.08 11.50
C GLN A 149 -3.65 -10.53 12.92
N LEU A 150 -2.70 -9.83 13.54
CA LEU A 150 -2.32 -9.99 14.94
C LEU A 150 -2.46 -8.64 15.64
N GLU A 151 -3.05 -8.63 16.83
CA GLU A 151 -3.10 -7.46 17.70
C GLU A 151 -2.24 -7.70 18.93
N GLY A 152 -1.66 -6.64 19.47
CA GLY A 152 -0.79 -6.77 20.62
C GLY A 152 -0.53 -5.46 21.33
N THR A 153 -0.20 -5.58 22.62
CA THR A 153 0.11 -4.44 23.48
C THR A 153 1.61 -4.38 23.79
N ILE A 154 2.13 -3.18 24.02
CA ILE A 154 3.54 -3.01 24.41
C ILE A 154 3.75 -3.56 25.82
N ALA A 155 4.65 -4.53 25.98
CA ALA A 155 5.09 -5.02 27.27
C ALA A 155 6.39 -4.33 27.73
N ARG A 156 6.77 -4.53 29.01
CA ARG A 156 8.06 -4.05 29.54
C ARG A 156 9.26 -4.85 29.01
N ARG A 157 9.06 -6.13 28.69
CA ARG A 157 10.12 -7.04 28.22
C ARG A 157 10.20 -7.05 26.70
N LYS A 158 11.37 -7.41 26.18
CA LYS A 158 11.60 -7.70 24.75
C LYS A 158 11.30 -9.17 24.46
N TYR A 159 10.72 -9.45 23.30
CA TYR A 159 10.40 -10.79 22.81
C TYR A 159 11.40 -11.22 21.73
N ASN A 160 12.05 -12.37 21.93
CA ASN A 160 13.02 -12.91 20.96
C ASN A 160 12.36 -13.29 19.63
N SER A 161 11.11 -13.76 19.67
CA SER A 161 10.29 -14.06 18.48
C SER A 161 10.14 -12.86 17.55
N ASN A 162 10.20 -11.63 18.09
CA ASN A 162 9.99 -10.40 17.33
C ASN A 162 11.31 -9.82 16.76
N ARG A 163 12.47 -10.44 17.03
CA ARG A 163 13.77 -9.97 16.49
C ARG A 163 13.80 -9.81 14.96
N PRO A 164 13.21 -10.72 14.16
CA PRO A 164 13.10 -10.55 12.71
C PRO A 164 12.33 -9.27 12.36
N LEU A 165 11.14 -9.04 12.93
CA LEU A 165 10.38 -7.81 12.69
C LEU A 165 11.17 -6.56 13.08
N THR A 166 11.79 -6.54 14.26
CA THR A 166 12.63 -5.41 14.69
C THR A 166 13.78 -5.14 13.72
N HIS A 167 14.41 -6.19 13.18
CA HIS A 167 15.45 -6.02 12.17
C HIS A 167 14.87 -5.48 10.85
N PHE A 168 13.74 -6.02 10.41
CA PHE A 168 13.06 -5.60 9.18
C PHE A 168 12.76 -4.10 9.17
N PHE A 169 12.08 -3.58 10.19
CA PHE A 169 11.74 -2.15 10.27
C PHE A 169 12.98 -1.26 10.42
N LYS A 170 14.06 -1.72 11.06
CA LYS A 170 15.35 -0.99 11.06
C LYS A 170 16.00 -0.91 9.69
N LEU A 171 15.82 -1.94 8.86
CA LEU A 171 16.43 -2.04 7.55
C LEU A 171 15.71 -1.18 6.51
N LEU A 172 14.40 -0.93 6.66
CA LEU A 172 13.58 -0.25 5.64
C LEU A 172 14.17 1.10 5.16
N PRO A 173 14.62 2.03 6.04
CA PRO A 173 15.20 3.28 5.58
C PRO A 173 16.48 3.09 4.76
N ASP A 174 17.29 2.07 5.07
CA ASP A 174 18.55 1.78 4.37
C ASP A 174 18.33 1.18 2.97
N LEU A 175 17.12 0.67 2.67
CA LEU A 175 16.75 0.14 1.36
C LEU A 175 16.19 1.22 0.41
N ALA A 176 15.94 2.43 0.90
CA ALA A 176 15.38 3.51 0.11
C ALA A 176 16.34 3.95 -1.00
N THR A 177 15.78 4.17 -2.19
CA THR A 177 16.55 4.54 -3.39
C THR A 177 16.89 6.04 -3.48
N GLY A 178 16.29 6.85 -2.62
CA GLY A 178 16.52 8.28 -2.51
C GLY A 178 16.64 8.75 -1.06
N GLN A 179 16.75 10.07 -0.87
CA GLN A 179 16.73 10.63 0.48
C GLN A 179 15.36 10.40 1.12
N THR A 180 15.38 9.78 2.30
CA THR A 180 14.18 9.59 3.11
C THR A 180 14.09 10.72 4.13
N ASP A 181 12.90 11.32 4.26
CA ASP A 181 12.64 12.35 5.27
C ASP A 181 12.96 11.84 6.69
N ALA A 182 13.52 12.71 7.52
CA ALA A 182 13.98 12.35 8.86
C ALA A 182 12.83 11.83 9.74
N GLY A 183 11.62 12.36 9.59
CA GLY A 183 10.43 11.90 10.32
C GLY A 183 10.05 10.46 9.95
N ARG A 184 10.23 10.06 8.70
CA ARG A 184 9.97 8.69 8.21
C ARG A 184 11.00 7.71 8.74
N VAL A 185 12.27 8.12 8.79
CA VAL A 185 13.34 7.32 9.42
C VAL A 185 13.03 7.12 10.90
N GLU A 186 12.68 8.18 11.63
CA GLU A 186 12.32 8.10 13.05
C GLU A 186 11.10 7.20 13.27
N GLN A 187 10.08 7.30 12.41
CA GLN A 187 8.91 6.44 12.45
C GLN A 187 9.31 4.96 12.33
N SER A 188 10.11 4.59 11.33
CA SER A 188 10.54 3.20 11.14
C SER A 188 11.34 2.66 12.32
N LEU A 189 12.24 3.48 12.88
CA LEU A 189 13.03 3.12 14.06
C LEU A 189 12.17 2.96 15.32
N ARG A 190 11.15 3.81 15.50
CA ARG A 190 10.16 3.69 16.59
C ARG A 190 9.37 2.39 16.48
N PHE A 191 8.81 2.09 15.30
CA PHE A 191 8.13 0.81 15.06
C PHE A 191 9.04 -0.37 15.36
N ALA A 192 10.30 -0.33 14.94
CA ALA A 192 11.24 -1.41 15.24
C ALA A 192 11.47 -1.62 16.75
N GLU A 193 11.59 -0.54 17.53
CA GLU A 193 11.76 -0.61 18.98
C GLU A 193 10.50 -1.14 19.67
N ASP A 194 9.34 -0.61 19.33
CA ASP A 194 8.07 -0.96 19.96
C ASP A 194 7.68 -2.40 19.64
N LEU A 195 7.74 -2.81 18.36
CA LEU A 195 7.44 -4.17 17.93
C LEU A 195 8.35 -5.21 18.60
N HIS A 196 9.56 -4.83 19.04
CA HIS A 196 10.40 -5.74 19.80
C HIS A 196 9.79 -6.14 21.15
N ARG A 197 8.91 -5.29 21.69
CA ARG A 197 8.26 -5.42 23.01
C ARG A 197 6.78 -5.77 22.93
N VAL A 198 6.19 -5.78 21.74
CA VAL A 198 4.78 -6.15 21.56
C VAL A 198 4.56 -7.61 21.94
N GLN A 199 3.59 -7.83 22.82
CA GLN A 199 3.03 -9.13 23.10
C GLN A 199 1.81 -9.34 22.20
N TRP A 200 1.92 -10.26 21.25
CA TRP A 200 0.85 -10.59 20.31
C TRP A 200 -0.20 -11.51 20.94
N GLU A 201 -1.46 -11.24 20.64
CA GLU A 201 -2.58 -12.16 20.82
C GLU A 201 -2.62 -13.12 19.63
N LEU A 202 -2.56 -14.42 19.91
CA LEU A 202 -2.54 -15.46 18.88
C LEU A 202 -3.95 -15.89 18.52
N PRO A 203 -4.21 -16.28 17.26
CA PRO A 203 -5.47 -16.88 16.88
C PRO A 203 -5.76 -18.14 17.71
N ASP A 204 -7.04 -18.43 17.93
CA ASP A 204 -7.48 -19.55 18.76
C ASP A 204 -6.83 -20.88 18.36
N GLY A 205 -6.34 -21.61 19.36
CA GLY A 205 -5.73 -22.93 19.20
C GLY A 205 -4.23 -22.92 18.87
N PHE A 206 -3.66 -21.77 18.49
CA PHE A 206 -2.22 -21.62 18.30
C PHE A 206 -1.49 -21.29 19.59
N ASP A 207 -0.33 -21.91 19.77
CA ASP A 207 0.49 -21.79 20.98
C ASP A 207 1.84 -21.08 20.69
N GLU A 208 2.30 -21.07 19.43
CA GLU A 208 3.58 -20.46 19.04
C GLU A 208 3.46 -19.55 17.81
N LEU A 209 4.27 -18.49 17.81
CA LEU A 209 4.40 -17.50 16.73
C LEU A 209 5.88 -17.24 16.44
N THR A 210 6.25 -17.32 15.17
CA THR A 210 7.60 -17.02 14.69
C THR A 210 7.55 -16.15 13.44
N PHE A 211 8.53 -15.27 13.28
CA PHE A 211 8.73 -14.49 12.06
C PHE A 211 10.04 -14.91 11.41
N HIS A 212 10.11 -14.83 10.08
CA HIS A 212 11.30 -15.12 9.29
C HIS A 212 11.42 -14.09 8.18
N LEU A 213 12.65 -13.81 7.76
CA LEU A 213 12.98 -12.91 6.66
C LEU A 213 13.91 -13.64 5.68
N PRO A 214 13.40 -14.53 4.82
CA PRO A 214 14.21 -15.15 3.77
C PRO A 214 14.95 -14.08 2.96
N GLY A 215 16.24 -14.33 2.69
CA GLY A 215 17.15 -13.39 2.05
C GLY A 215 17.74 -12.33 2.97
N THR A 216 17.42 -12.37 4.27
CA THR A 216 18.07 -11.55 5.29
C THR A 216 18.90 -12.42 6.23
N LYS A 217 20.21 -12.23 6.20
CA LYS A 217 21.18 -13.04 6.93
C LYS A 217 20.81 -13.19 8.42
N GLY A 218 20.66 -14.44 8.86
CA GLY A 218 20.39 -14.77 10.26
C GLY A 218 18.92 -14.82 10.65
N PHE A 219 18.01 -14.57 9.69
CA PHE A 219 16.57 -14.67 9.85
C PHE A 219 15.93 -15.57 8.78
N ASP A 220 16.73 -16.40 8.11
CA ASP A 220 16.28 -17.33 7.08
C ASP A 220 15.26 -18.34 7.63
N TRP A 221 14.27 -18.67 6.80
CA TRP A 221 13.29 -19.69 7.14
C TRP A 221 13.82 -21.09 6.80
N ASN A 222 13.70 -22.02 7.75
CA ASN A 222 14.00 -23.43 7.54
C ASN A 222 12.74 -24.26 7.81
N PRO A 223 12.27 -25.07 6.84
CA PRO A 223 11.10 -25.92 7.05
C PRO A 223 11.39 -27.00 8.11
N PRO A 224 10.40 -27.36 8.93
CA PRO A 224 10.58 -28.43 9.92
C PRO A 224 10.64 -29.81 9.24
N THR A 225 11.25 -30.79 9.91
CA THR A 225 11.11 -32.18 9.51
C THR A 225 9.69 -32.67 9.81
N ALA A 226 8.92 -33.01 8.76
CA ALA A 226 7.49 -33.26 8.86
C ALA A 226 7.11 -34.70 8.50
N ASN A 227 5.96 -35.16 9.01
CA ASN A 227 5.35 -36.41 8.57
C ASN A 227 4.56 -36.21 7.27
N ARG A 228 3.94 -35.04 7.11
CA ARG A 228 3.13 -34.67 5.94
C ARG A 228 3.26 -33.18 5.67
N MET A 229 3.22 -32.78 4.40
CA MET A 229 3.21 -31.37 4.01
C MET A 229 2.23 -31.10 2.87
N ALA A 230 1.77 -29.86 2.78
CA ALA A 230 1.10 -29.32 1.60
C ALA A 230 1.64 -27.91 1.30
N VAL A 231 1.69 -27.55 0.02
CA VAL A 231 2.21 -26.26 -0.45
C VAL A 231 1.15 -25.58 -1.30
N ILE A 232 0.83 -24.32 -0.98
CA ILE A 232 0.00 -23.42 -1.79
C ILE A 232 0.92 -22.28 -2.22
N SER A 233 1.15 -22.11 -3.53
CA SER A 233 1.99 -21.04 -4.04
C SER A 233 1.65 -20.76 -5.50
N PRO A 234 1.45 -19.49 -5.92
CA PRO A 234 1.09 -19.19 -7.31
C PRO A 234 2.23 -19.43 -8.30
N PHE A 235 3.47 -19.33 -7.81
CA PHE A 235 4.67 -19.59 -8.60
C PHE A 235 5.55 -20.61 -7.89
N CYS A 236 6.04 -21.57 -8.64
CA CYS A 236 6.83 -22.68 -8.13
C CYS A 236 8.09 -22.92 -8.98
N SER A 237 9.12 -23.49 -8.36
CA SER A 237 10.33 -23.96 -9.07
C SER A 237 10.72 -25.37 -8.63
N ASP A 238 11.25 -26.16 -9.56
CA ASP A 238 11.60 -27.57 -9.32
C ASP A 238 12.53 -27.76 -8.12
N GLU A 239 13.56 -26.91 -8.00
CA GLU A 239 14.60 -27.04 -6.99
C GLU A 239 14.08 -26.84 -5.57
N VAL A 240 13.28 -25.79 -5.35
CA VAL A 240 12.65 -25.52 -4.04
C VAL A 240 11.69 -26.64 -3.65
N LEU A 241 10.80 -27.05 -4.56
CA LEU A 241 9.84 -28.11 -4.24
C LEU A 241 10.55 -29.41 -3.86
N ARG A 242 11.60 -29.80 -4.60
CA ARG A 242 12.42 -30.96 -4.26
C ARG A 242 13.14 -30.81 -2.91
N ALA A 243 13.58 -29.62 -2.56
CA ALA A 243 14.20 -29.35 -1.26
C ALA A 243 13.19 -29.50 -0.11
N LEU A 244 11.96 -28.98 -0.28
CA LEU A 244 10.87 -29.12 0.69
C LEU A 244 10.46 -30.59 0.86
N VAL A 245 10.29 -31.33 -0.25
CA VAL A 245 9.92 -32.77 -0.22
C VAL A 245 10.94 -33.59 0.59
N LYS A 246 12.23 -33.28 0.51
CA LYS A 246 13.27 -34.00 1.28
C LYS A 246 13.13 -33.85 2.80
N GLN A 247 12.43 -32.82 3.28
CA GLN A 247 12.21 -32.57 4.70
C GLN A 247 10.90 -33.19 5.22
N THR A 248 10.10 -33.81 4.35
CA THR A 248 8.85 -34.49 4.73
C THR A 248 8.88 -35.97 4.38
N LYS A 249 8.13 -36.79 5.11
CA LYS A 249 7.89 -38.19 4.72
C LYS A 249 6.86 -38.31 3.59
N VAL A 250 5.88 -37.40 3.57
CA VAL A 250 4.80 -37.38 2.58
C VAL A 250 4.59 -35.95 2.09
N ALA A 251 4.69 -35.74 0.78
CA ALA A 251 4.25 -34.52 0.13
C ALA A 251 2.83 -34.76 -0.40
N ASP A 252 1.85 -34.19 0.28
CA ASP A 252 0.45 -34.53 0.06
C ASP A 252 -0.15 -33.78 -1.12
N ALA A 253 -0.06 -32.46 -1.09
CA ALA A 253 -0.68 -31.61 -2.10
C ALA A 253 0.22 -30.44 -2.49
N LEU A 254 0.22 -30.13 -3.79
CA LEU A 254 0.73 -28.90 -4.37
C LEU A 254 -0.43 -28.17 -5.03
N ILE A 255 -0.73 -26.96 -4.57
CA ILE A 255 -1.77 -26.09 -5.12
C ILE A 255 -1.10 -24.86 -5.73
N SER A 256 -1.31 -24.65 -7.02
CA SER A 256 -0.63 -23.58 -7.77
C SER A 256 -1.48 -23.16 -8.98
N ARG A 257 -1.06 -22.10 -9.67
CA ARG A 257 -1.65 -21.70 -10.95
C ARG A 257 -1.35 -22.76 -12.02
N PRO A 258 -2.28 -23.05 -12.96
CA PRO A 258 -2.09 -24.05 -14.01
C PRO A 258 -0.80 -23.87 -14.81
N GLU A 259 -0.50 -22.66 -15.24
CA GLU A 259 0.71 -22.30 -15.99
C GLU A 259 2.00 -22.54 -15.19
N SER A 260 1.97 -22.30 -13.87
CA SER A 260 3.13 -22.59 -13.02
C SER A 260 3.28 -24.08 -12.77
N LEU A 261 2.20 -24.87 -12.78
CA LEU A 261 2.29 -26.33 -12.71
C LEU A 261 2.79 -26.92 -14.03
N SER A 262 2.30 -26.43 -15.18
CA SER A 262 2.75 -26.83 -16.51
C SER A 262 4.24 -26.55 -16.74
N ALA A 263 4.79 -25.49 -16.13
CA ALA A 263 6.21 -25.16 -16.23
C ALA A 263 7.14 -26.09 -15.41
N LEU A 264 6.61 -26.89 -14.49
CA LEU A 264 7.41 -27.82 -13.68
C LEU A 264 7.72 -29.12 -14.42
N LYS A 265 8.83 -29.77 -14.04
CA LYS A 265 9.17 -31.10 -14.58
C LYS A 265 8.19 -32.14 -14.06
N LYS A 266 7.82 -33.10 -14.92
CA LYS A 266 6.95 -34.24 -14.57
C LYS A 266 7.44 -34.99 -13.32
N ASP A 267 8.74 -35.25 -13.21
CA ASP A 267 9.35 -35.90 -12.05
C ASP A 267 9.20 -35.11 -10.74
N THR A 268 9.04 -33.78 -10.80
CA THR A 268 8.79 -32.95 -9.62
C THR A 268 7.32 -33.05 -9.20
N LEU A 269 6.40 -32.98 -10.16
CA LEU A 269 4.96 -33.12 -9.92
C LEU A 269 4.64 -34.48 -9.28
N GLN A 270 5.28 -35.55 -9.76
CA GLN A 270 5.12 -36.92 -9.24
C GLN A 270 5.59 -37.11 -7.79
N LEU A 271 6.32 -36.14 -7.21
CA LEU A 271 6.68 -36.18 -5.78
C LEU A 271 5.48 -35.89 -4.88
N PHE A 272 4.46 -35.19 -5.39
CA PHE A 272 3.25 -34.84 -4.67
C PHE A 272 2.15 -35.85 -4.95
N SER A 273 1.36 -36.18 -3.93
CA SER A 273 0.24 -37.11 -4.08
C SER A 273 -0.91 -36.49 -4.88
N LYS A 274 -1.07 -35.16 -4.81
CA LYS A 274 -2.06 -34.37 -5.54
C LYS A 274 -1.42 -33.09 -6.07
N CYS A 275 -1.73 -32.72 -7.31
CA CYS A 275 -1.47 -31.40 -7.87
C CYS A 275 -2.80 -30.78 -8.24
N LEU A 276 -3.11 -29.61 -7.68
CA LEU A 276 -4.43 -28.98 -7.78
C LEU A 276 -4.30 -27.53 -8.23
N ASN A 277 -5.36 -27.00 -8.82
CA ASN A 277 -5.54 -25.56 -9.08
C ASN A 277 -6.93 -25.12 -8.62
N LEU A 278 -7.14 -23.80 -8.53
CA LEU A 278 -8.47 -23.25 -8.29
C LEU A 278 -9.36 -23.54 -9.50
N ASP A 279 -10.63 -23.87 -9.26
CA ASP A 279 -11.64 -23.97 -10.30
C ASP A 279 -11.81 -22.60 -10.97
N ALA A 280 -11.92 -22.57 -12.30
CA ALA A 280 -12.16 -21.31 -13.04
C ALA A 280 -13.45 -20.60 -12.58
N ALA A 281 -14.46 -21.34 -12.13
CA ALA A 281 -15.68 -20.77 -11.56
C ALA A 281 -15.46 -20.11 -10.18
N ALA A 282 -14.34 -20.42 -9.51
CA ALA A 282 -13.89 -19.75 -8.29
C ALA A 282 -13.09 -18.47 -8.58
N GLU A 283 -12.67 -18.26 -9.83
CA GLU A 283 -11.87 -17.12 -10.26
C GLU A 283 -12.71 -15.94 -10.75
N THR A 284 -14.03 -16.10 -10.92
CA THR A 284 -14.96 -15.04 -11.33
C THR A 284 -15.91 -14.67 -10.19
N GLU A 285 -15.94 -13.39 -9.82
CA GLU A 285 -16.95 -12.86 -8.91
C GLU A 285 -18.27 -12.70 -9.70
N ASP A 286 -19.28 -13.51 -9.37
CA ASP A 286 -20.68 -13.37 -9.77
C ASP A 286 -20.98 -13.24 -11.28
N GLY A 287 -20.66 -14.25 -12.10
CA GLY A 287 -21.44 -14.65 -13.30
C GLY A 287 -21.87 -13.61 -14.36
N GLU A 288 -21.42 -12.36 -14.28
CA GLU A 288 -21.69 -11.28 -15.22
C GLU A 288 -20.40 -11.00 -15.98
N GLU A 289 -20.43 -11.30 -17.28
CA GLU A 289 -19.41 -10.86 -18.23
C GLU A 289 -19.49 -9.33 -18.36
N ASP A 290 -18.76 -8.60 -17.52
CA ASP A 290 -18.60 -7.16 -17.66
C ASP A 290 -17.70 -6.85 -18.87
N ASP A 291 -18.35 -6.70 -20.02
CA ASP A 291 -17.78 -6.54 -21.37
C ASP A 291 -17.14 -5.14 -21.62
N VAL A 292 -16.62 -4.44 -20.58
CA VAL A 292 -16.21 -3.02 -20.72
C VAL A 292 -14.90 -2.59 -20.01
N ALA A 293 -14.06 -3.51 -19.52
CA ALA A 293 -12.72 -3.14 -19.03
C ALA A 293 -11.63 -3.51 -20.07
N GLU A 294 -10.89 -2.51 -20.58
CA GLU A 294 -9.78 -2.71 -21.55
C GLU A 294 -8.60 -3.56 -21.00
N GLN A 295 -8.65 -4.02 -19.74
CA GLN A 295 -7.75 -5.05 -19.18
C GLN A 295 -8.52 -5.89 -18.14
N PRO A 296 -8.55 -7.24 -18.25
CA PRO A 296 -9.19 -8.08 -17.24
C PRO A 296 -8.48 -7.93 -15.89
N PHE A 297 -9.23 -7.81 -14.79
CA PHE A 297 -8.67 -7.89 -13.44
C PHE A 297 -7.87 -9.19 -13.30
N ALA A 298 -6.72 -9.13 -12.62
CA ALA A 298 -5.95 -10.35 -12.34
C ALA A 298 -6.74 -11.22 -11.37
N THR A 299 -7.19 -12.38 -11.83
CA THR A 299 -7.91 -13.39 -11.05
C THR A 299 -7.07 -14.66 -10.90
N GLY A 300 -7.44 -15.53 -9.95
CA GLY A 300 -6.77 -16.81 -9.72
C GLY A 300 -6.18 -16.94 -8.31
N LEU A 301 -4.99 -17.53 -8.22
CA LEU A 301 -4.32 -17.80 -6.94
C LEU A 301 -3.22 -16.78 -6.67
N HIS A 302 -3.21 -16.19 -5.47
CA HIS A 302 -2.11 -15.36 -4.97
C HIS A 302 -1.64 -15.75 -3.56
N ALA A 303 -2.35 -16.65 -2.87
CA ALA A 303 -1.96 -17.15 -1.57
C ALA A 303 -0.65 -17.96 -1.58
N LYS A 304 0.15 -17.78 -0.52
CA LYS A 304 1.41 -18.49 -0.29
C LYS A 304 1.39 -19.08 1.11
N VAL A 305 1.27 -20.40 1.19
CA VAL A 305 1.15 -21.15 2.45
C VAL A 305 1.93 -22.45 2.37
N TYR A 306 2.63 -22.77 3.45
CA TYR A 306 3.28 -24.04 3.67
C TYR A 306 2.70 -24.66 4.93
N LEU A 307 2.07 -25.83 4.77
CA LEU A 307 1.45 -26.58 5.84
C LEU A 307 2.32 -27.78 6.19
N PHE A 308 2.58 -28.01 7.47
CA PHE A 308 3.33 -29.19 7.94
C PHE A 308 2.63 -29.85 9.13
N GLU A 309 2.56 -31.17 9.10
CA GLU A 309 2.17 -31.99 10.24
C GLU A 309 3.40 -32.65 10.84
N THR A 310 3.68 -32.34 12.11
CA THR A 310 4.82 -32.88 12.86
C THR A 310 4.34 -33.69 14.06
N ARG A 311 5.17 -34.64 14.52
CA ARG A 311 4.91 -35.40 15.73
C ARG A 311 6.11 -35.41 16.65
N TYR A 312 5.90 -34.84 17.83
CA TYR A 312 6.83 -34.97 18.96
C TYR A 312 6.14 -35.81 20.04
N TYR A 313 5.61 -35.17 21.09
CA TYR A 313 4.77 -35.79 22.11
C TYR A 313 3.27 -35.83 21.74
N SER A 314 2.87 -35.01 20.77
CA SER A 314 1.52 -34.91 20.20
C SER A 314 1.65 -34.54 18.72
N ASP A 315 0.53 -34.54 18.00
CA ASP A 315 0.49 -34.09 16.62
C ASP A 315 0.25 -32.58 16.55
N TYR A 316 1.09 -31.89 15.79
CA TYR A 316 1.07 -30.44 15.63
C TYR A 316 0.93 -30.06 14.16
N THR A 317 0.17 -29.00 13.91
CA THR A 317 0.03 -28.36 12.61
C THR A 317 0.82 -27.06 12.63
N HIS A 318 1.70 -26.90 11.64
CA HIS A 318 2.43 -25.68 11.37
C HIS A 318 1.80 -25.01 10.15
N VAL A 319 1.43 -23.75 10.29
CA VAL A 319 0.93 -22.91 9.19
C VAL A 319 1.95 -21.80 8.99
N VAL A 320 2.67 -21.84 7.87
CA VAL A 320 3.62 -20.78 7.50
C VAL A 320 3.08 -20.05 6.29
N MET A 321 2.92 -18.73 6.38
CA MET A 321 2.42 -17.89 5.28
C MET A 321 3.18 -16.57 5.18
N GLY A 322 3.01 -15.86 4.07
CA GLY A 322 3.58 -14.54 3.89
C GLY A 322 3.86 -14.24 2.42
N SER A 323 4.94 -13.52 2.14
CA SER A 323 5.22 -13.03 0.79
C SER A 323 6.00 -13.99 -0.10
N ALA A 324 6.68 -14.98 0.47
CA ALA A 324 7.58 -15.85 -0.27
C ALA A 324 6.82 -16.88 -1.12
N ASN A 325 7.11 -16.91 -2.42
CA ASN A 325 6.70 -18.00 -3.31
C ASN A 325 7.58 -19.23 -3.12
N ALA A 326 7.14 -20.39 -3.58
CA ALA A 326 7.93 -21.63 -3.65
C ALA A 326 8.97 -21.59 -4.81
N THR A 327 9.74 -20.50 -4.91
CA THR A 327 10.73 -20.24 -5.97
C THR A 327 12.13 -20.05 -5.41
N ASN A 328 13.14 -20.38 -6.22
CA ASN A 328 14.55 -20.25 -5.83
C ASN A 328 14.91 -18.84 -5.34
N ALA A 329 14.42 -17.80 -6.01
CA ALA A 329 14.70 -16.41 -5.66
C ALA A 329 14.21 -16.04 -4.24
N ALA A 330 13.06 -16.60 -3.84
CA ALA A 330 12.41 -16.32 -2.58
C ALA A 330 12.96 -17.15 -1.41
N LEU A 331 13.26 -18.44 -1.60
CA LEU A 331 13.58 -19.35 -0.50
C LEU A 331 15.04 -19.85 -0.43
N ASN A 332 15.73 -20.01 -1.56
CA ASN A 332 17.05 -20.67 -1.57
C ASN A 332 18.19 -19.70 -1.89
N ALA A 333 18.01 -18.84 -2.88
CA ALA A 333 19.09 -18.01 -3.44
C ALA A 333 19.44 -16.82 -2.54
N SER A 334 18.67 -16.57 -1.48
CA SER A 334 18.82 -15.41 -0.59
C SER A 334 18.91 -14.08 -1.36
N LYS A 335 18.16 -13.97 -2.47
CA LYS A 335 18.14 -12.79 -3.33
C LYS A 335 17.04 -11.84 -2.95
N ASN A 336 15.80 -12.33 -2.88
CA ASN A 336 14.67 -11.50 -2.49
C ASN A 336 14.69 -11.22 -1.00
N ILE A 337 14.21 -10.04 -0.60
CA ILE A 337 13.78 -9.82 0.77
C ILE A 337 12.32 -10.24 0.85
N GLU A 338 12.02 -11.20 1.70
CA GLU A 338 10.66 -11.72 1.93
C GLU A 338 10.31 -11.65 3.43
N ILE A 339 9.04 -11.85 3.76
CA ILE A 339 8.60 -12.08 5.13
C ILE A 339 7.72 -13.32 5.19
N LEU A 340 7.96 -14.15 6.21
CA LEU A 340 7.11 -15.28 6.56
C LEU A 340 6.74 -15.21 8.04
N VAL A 341 5.52 -15.64 8.34
CA VAL A 341 5.01 -15.83 9.69
C VAL A 341 4.60 -17.29 9.86
N GLY A 342 5.09 -17.91 10.93
CA GLY A 342 4.80 -19.30 11.27
C GLY A 342 3.97 -19.37 12.56
N LEU A 343 2.83 -20.05 12.48
CA LEU A 343 1.97 -20.38 13.61
C LEU A 343 1.99 -21.89 13.86
N VAL A 344 2.10 -22.29 15.13
CA VAL A 344 2.09 -23.72 15.53
C VAL A 344 1.01 -23.96 16.59
N GLY A 345 0.17 -24.96 16.34
CA GLY A 345 -0.89 -25.37 17.24
C GLY A 345 -1.06 -26.89 17.23
N ARG A 346 -1.71 -27.43 18.26
CA ARG A 346 -2.03 -28.87 18.29
C ARG A 346 -3.04 -29.19 17.20
N LYS A 347 -2.81 -30.26 16.44
CA LYS A 347 -3.65 -30.64 15.29
C LYS A 347 -5.13 -30.75 15.67
N ASN A 348 -5.45 -31.29 16.85
CA ASN A 348 -6.82 -31.43 17.32
C ASN A 348 -7.53 -30.10 17.69
N LYS A 349 -6.79 -28.99 17.81
CA LYS A 349 -7.34 -27.66 18.07
C LYS A 349 -7.46 -26.81 16.81
N VAL A 350 -6.45 -26.86 15.94
CA VAL A 350 -6.36 -25.98 14.76
C VAL A 350 -6.71 -26.68 13.44
N GLY A 351 -6.91 -28.00 13.46
CA GLY A 351 -7.07 -28.82 12.25
C GLY A 351 -5.73 -29.22 11.64
N GLY A 352 -5.75 -30.24 10.79
CA GLY A 352 -4.63 -30.68 9.97
C GLY A 352 -4.81 -30.34 8.49
N ILE A 353 -3.99 -30.95 7.64
CA ILE A 353 -4.02 -30.73 6.19
C ILE A 353 -5.37 -31.15 5.60
N ASP A 354 -5.97 -32.23 6.10
CA ASP A 354 -7.25 -32.74 5.60
C ASP A 354 -8.41 -31.78 5.88
N GLU A 355 -8.43 -31.16 7.07
CA GLU A 355 -9.46 -30.17 7.42
C GLU A 355 -9.23 -28.84 6.67
N LEU A 356 -7.97 -28.40 6.52
CA LEU A 356 -7.64 -27.14 5.84
C LEU A 356 -7.86 -27.19 4.32
N LEU A 357 -7.66 -28.36 3.70
CA LEU A 357 -7.90 -28.60 2.26
C LEU A 357 -9.21 -29.37 2.00
N GLY A 358 -10.00 -29.64 3.03
CA GLY A 358 -11.28 -30.33 2.94
C GLY A 358 -12.44 -29.39 2.60
N ALA A 359 -13.67 -29.89 2.69
CA ALA A 359 -14.89 -29.15 2.34
C ALA A 359 -15.09 -27.88 3.19
N ASP A 360 -14.76 -27.92 4.48
CA ASP A 360 -14.83 -26.75 5.37
C ASP A 360 -13.67 -25.74 5.16
N GLY A 361 -12.71 -26.11 4.29
CA GLY A 361 -11.52 -25.33 3.92
C GLY A 361 -11.55 -24.91 2.46
N LEU A 362 -10.43 -25.08 1.74
CA LEU A 362 -10.32 -24.68 0.33
C LEU A 362 -10.89 -25.73 -0.64
N GLY A 363 -11.22 -26.93 -0.17
CA GLY A 363 -11.44 -28.12 -1.00
C GLY A 363 -12.55 -27.99 -2.05
N GLU A 364 -13.62 -27.24 -1.78
CA GLU A 364 -14.73 -27.05 -2.74
C GLU A 364 -14.35 -26.26 -3.99
N TYR A 365 -13.23 -25.52 -3.94
CA TYR A 365 -12.75 -24.67 -5.02
C TYR A 365 -11.51 -25.24 -5.70
N LEU A 366 -11.10 -26.46 -5.34
CA LEU A 366 -9.92 -27.11 -5.88
C LEU A 366 -10.31 -28.20 -6.87
N VAL A 367 -9.68 -28.17 -8.04
CA VAL A 367 -9.79 -29.21 -9.06
C VAL A 367 -8.43 -29.85 -9.31
N ASP A 368 -8.43 -31.12 -9.72
CA ASP A 368 -7.21 -31.82 -10.12
C ASP A 368 -6.59 -31.15 -11.36
N PHE A 369 -5.28 -30.89 -11.29
CA PHE A 369 -4.54 -30.33 -12.42
C PHE A 369 -4.36 -31.40 -13.50
N ASP A 370 -4.84 -31.09 -14.71
CA ASP A 370 -4.69 -31.98 -15.87
C ASP A 370 -3.26 -31.93 -16.44
N THR A 371 -2.44 -32.88 -16.00
CA THR A 371 -1.05 -33.04 -16.47
C THR A 371 -0.90 -33.40 -17.96
N MET A 372 -1.99 -33.74 -18.67
CA MET A 372 -1.98 -34.06 -20.10
C MET A 372 -2.17 -32.81 -20.98
N ARG A 373 -2.61 -31.69 -20.40
CA ARG A 373 -2.78 -30.43 -21.11
C ARG A 373 -1.44 -29.73 -21.20
N GLU A 374 -0.73 -29.92 -22.31
CA GLU A 374 0.50 -29.17 -22.59
C GLU A 374 0.14 -27.69 -22.80
N ALA A 375 0.74 -26.81 -22.00
CA ALA A 375 0.67 -25.38 -22.26
C ALA A 375 1.60 -25.07 -23.43
N GLU A 376 1.08 -24.45 -24.50
CA GLU A 376 1.93 -23.93 -25.56
C GLU A 376 2.77 -22.78 -25.00
N ILE A 377 4.10 -22.93 -25.02
CA ILE A 377 5.03 -21.88 -24.63
C ILE A 377 5.26 -21.00 -25.84
N ASP A 378 4.75 -19.77 -25.80
CA ASP A 378 5.09 -18.74 -26.77
C ASP A 378 6.47 -18.15 -26.43
N ALA A 379 7.51 -18.71 -27.05
CA ALA A 379 8.89 -18.28 -26.84
C ALA A 379 9.13 -16.82 -27.24
N VAL A 380 8.40 -16.30 -28.25
CA VAL A 380 8.55 -14.92 -28.73
C VAL A 380 7.98 -13.96 -27.70
N ARG A 381 6.79 -14.28 -27.17
CA ARG A 381 6.20 -13.52 -26.07
C ARG A 381 7.08 -13.55 -24.82
N GLN A 382 7.60 -14.72 -24.44
CA GLN A 382 8.47 -14.85 -23.26
C GLN A 382 9.75 -13.99 -23.39
N GLU A 383 10.40 -14.02 -24.55
CA GLU A 383 11.58 -13.19 -24.82
C GLU A 383 11.24 -11.69 -24.72
N ALA A 384 10.09 -11.27 -25.26
CA ALA A 384 9.59 -9.90 -25.12
C ALA A 384 9.31 -9.52 -23.65
N GLU A 385 8.71 -10.41 -22.85
CA GLU A 385 8.46 -10.20 -21.42
C GLU A 385 9.78 -10.02 -20.64
N GLU A 386 10.83 -10.76 -21.00
CA GLU A 386 12.15 -10.54 -20.43
C GLU A 386 12.77 -9.20 -20.83
N PHE A 387 12.67 -8.81 -22.12
CA PHE A 387 13.16 -7.50 -22.58
C PHE A 387 12.47 -6.36 -21.83
N VAL A 388 11.16 -6.43 -21.65
CA VAL A 388 10.41 -5.36 -20.98
C VAL A 388 10.73 -5.27 -19.49
N GLU A 389 10.95 -6.40 -18.81
CA GLU A 389 11.39 -6.43 -17.42
C GLU A 389 12.82 -5.86 -17.25
N ARG A 390 13.74 -6.22 -18.16
CA ARG A 390 15.10 -5.65 -18.19
C ARG A 390 15.06 -4.14 -18.42
N ALA A 391 14.24 -3.67 -19.36
CA ALA A 391 14.09 -2.24 -19.65
C ALA A 391 13.51 -1.47 -18.46
N ARG A 392 12.47 -2.00 -17.81
CA ARG A 392 11.91 -1.43 -16.58
C ARG A 392 12.97 -1.29 -15.48
N SER A 393 13.76 -2.34 -15.27
CA SER A 393 14.84 -2.34 -14.27
C SER A 393 15.88 -1.27 -14.59
N ARG A 394 16.31 -1.15 -15.85
CA ARG A 394 17.27 -0.12 -16.29
C ARG A 394 16.75 1.31 -16.04
N ILE A 395 15.51 1.61 -16.40
CA ILE A 395 14.93 2.94 -16.12
C ILE A 395 14.86 3.19 -14.61
N SER A 396 14.50 2.17 -13.83
CA SER A 396 14.40 2.27 -12.38
C SER A 396 15.77 2.49 -11.71
N GLU A 397 16.87 1.99 -12.28
CA GLU A 397 18.21 2.15 -11.71
C GLU A 397 18.85 3.51 -12.00
N VAL A 398 18.34 4.26 -12.98
CA VAL A 398 18.90 5.55 -13.39
C VAL A 398 18.43 6.67 -12.46
N ALA A 399 19.34 7.62 -12.18
CA ALA A 399 19.06 8.84 -11.44
C ALA A 399 18.29 9.85 -12.31
N LEU A 400 16.99 9.59 -12.49
CA LEU A 400 16.06 10.53 -13.11
C LEU A 400 15.48 11.48 -12.06
N SER A 401 15.20 12.72 -12.47
CA SER A 401 14.53 13.74 -11.67
C SER A 401 13.64 14.63 -12.52
N ILE A 402 12.79 15.42 -11.87
CA ILE A 402 11.93 16.40 -12.52
C ILE A 402 12.37 17.80 -12.10
N GLU A 403 12.65 18.65 -13.09
CA GLU A 403 12.84 20.08 -12.89
C GLU A 403 11.56 20.83 -13.26
N CYS A 404 11.05 21.61 -12.31
CA CYS A 404 9.90 22.48 -12.48
C CYS A 404 10.35 23.93 -12.59
N SER A 405 9.75 24.65 -13.54
CA SER A 405 9.96 26.09 -13.73
C SER A 405 8.68 26.78 -14.21
N PRO A 406 8.53 28.10 -14.03
CA PRO A 406 7.40 28.83 -14.57
C PRO A 406 7.24 28.60 -16.08
N GLY A 407 6.02 28.30 -16.50
CA GLY A 407 5.65 27.99 -17.87
C GLY A 407 5.45 29.22 -18.76
N SER A 408 4.92 28.99 -19.95
CA SER A 408 4.69 30.04 -20.95
C SER A 408 3.55 31.01 -20.58
N LYS A 409 2.64 30.59 -19.71
CA LYS A 409 1.51 31.38 -19.21
C LYS A 409 1.53 31.41 -17.69
N ASP A 410 0.97 32.48 -17.14
CA ASP A 410 0.79 32.62 -15.70
C ASP A 410 -0.04 31.46 -15.13
N GLY A 411 0.40 30.91 -14.00
CA GLY A 411 -0.19 29.72 -13.36
C GLY A 411 0.12 28.37 -14.01
N LEU A 412 0.86 28.32 -15.12
CA LEU A 412 1.38 27.08 -15.69
C LEU A 412 2.83 26.87 -15.32
N TRP A 413 3.22 25.60 -15.18
CA TRP A 413 4.54 25.15 -14.78
C TRP A 413 5.08 24.14 -15.80
N ALA A 414 6.25 24.42 -16.34
CA ALA A 414 6.95 23.53 -17.25
C ALA A 414 7.63 22.40 -16.45
N LEU A 415 7.37 21.16 -16.85
CA LEU A 415 8.00 19.96 -16.28
C LEU A 415 9.02 19.41 -17.28
N VAL A 416 10.26 19.25 -16.81
CA VAL A 416 11.35 18.67 -17.59
C VAL A 416 11.88 17.45 -16.86
N LEU A 417 11.82 16.29 -17.52
CA LEU A 417 12.47 15.06 -17.08
C LEU A 417 13.97 15.17 -17.38
N THR A 418 14.78 15.14 -16.33
CA THR A 418 16.24 15.25 -16.40
C THR A 418 16.90 13.94 -16.02
N GLY A 419 18.05 13.66 -16.63
CA GLY A 419 18.80 12.40 -16.49
C GLY A 419 18.96 11.71 -17.84
N GLU A 420 19.88 10.74 -17.90
CA GLU A 420 20.20 10.03 -19.14
C GLU A 420 19.32 8.78 -19.30
N ILE A 421 18.44 8.77 -20.30
CA ILE A 421 17.66 7.58 -20.62
C ILE A 421 18.60 6.50 -21.19
N PRO A 422 18.69 5.32 -20.55
CA PRO A 422 19.63 4.29 -21.00
C PRO A 422 19.12 3.63 -22.28
N SER A 423 20.01 2.97 -23.02
CA SER A 423 19.59 2.14 -24.15
C SER A 423 18.67 1.00 -23.69
N LEU A 424 17.48 0.90 -24.28
CA LEU A 424 16.45 -0.08 -23.95
C LEU A 424 16.33 -1.13 -25.07
N GLU A 425 17.13 -2.18 -24.99
CA GLU A 425 17.11 -3.28 -25.96
C GLU A 425 15.74 -4.00 -25.96
N GLY A 426 15.21 -4.28 -27.15
CA GLY A 426 13.90 -4.93 -27.34
C GLY A 426 12.69 -4.00 -27.18
N ILE A 427 12.90 -2.73 -26.86
CA ILE A 427 11.84 -1.71 -26.75
C ILE A 427 11.74 -0.91 -28.06
N VAL A 428 10.53 -0.83 -28.62
CA VAL A 428 10.27 -0.15 -29.90
C VAL A 428 9.72 1.26 -29.71
N SER A 429 9.08 1.54 -28.56
CA SER A 429 8.66 2.89 -28.17
C SER A 429 8.60 2.99 -26.64
N ALA A 430 8.92 4.16 -26.11
CA ALA A 430 8.80 4.45 -24.69
C ALA A 430 8.22 5.85 -24.48
N PHE A 431 7.31 5.97 -23.51
CA PHE A 431 6.63 7.23 -23.22
C PHE A 431 6.67 7.55 -21.73
N ALA A 432 6.63 8.85 -21.38
CA ALA A 432 6.52 9.32 -20.00
C ALA A 432 5.50 10.46 -19.82
N TRP A 433 4.81 10.49 -18.69
CA TRP A 433 3.88 11.57 -18.29
C TRP A 433 3.63 11.60 -16.77
N PRO A 434 3.23 12.73 -16.17
CA PRO A 434 2.80 12.78 -14.76
C PRO A 434 1.47 12.04 -14.53
N ILE A 435 1.33 11.24 -13.46
CA ILE A 435 0.10 10.46 -13.22
C ILE A 435 -1.12 11.28 -12.81
N THR A 436 -0.92 12.56 -12.47
CA THR A 436 -1.98 13.53 -12.18
C THR A 436 -2.76 13.93 -13.44
N VAL A 437 -2.25 13.64 -14.64
CA VAL A 437 -2.89 13.91 -15.94
C VAL A 437 -3.13 12.62 -16.73
N THR A 438 -3.91 12.70 -17.82
CA THR A 438 -4.20 11.54 -18.68
C THR A 438 -2.99 11.17 -19.55
N ARG A 439 -3.01 9.95 -20.08
CA ARG A 439 -2.00 9.44 -21.03
C ARG A 439 -1.90 10.28 -22.32
N ASP A 440 -2.87 11.14 -22.63
CA ASP A 440 -2.83 12.01 -23.81
C ASP A 440 -1.66 13.02 -23.77
N PHE A 441 -1.11 13.26 -22.58
CA PHE A 441 0.08 14.10 -22.36
C PHE A 441 1.39 13.32 -22.40
N ALA A 442 1.37 12.05 -22.81
CA ALA A 442 2.56 11.21 -22.92
C ALA A 442 3.53 11.72 -23.98
N VAL A 443 4.80 11.86 -23.60
CA VAL A 443 5.90 12.29 -24.47
C VAL A 443 6.84 11.11 -24.75
N ASP A 444 7.28 10.98 -26.00
CA ASP A 444 8.28 9.97 -26.39
C ASP A 444 9.64 10.28 -25.74
N ILE A 445 10.26 9.27 -25.13
CA ILE A 445 11.53 9.40 -24.41
C ILE A 445 12.71 8.71 -25.10
N LEU A 446 12.50 8.06 -26.25
CA LEU A 446 13.57 7.43 -27.03
C LEU A 446 14.18 8.38 -28.07
N ASP A 447 13.40 9.32 -28.60
CA ASP A 447 13.82 10.22 -29.71
C ASP A 447 14.45 11.53 -29.23
N SER A 448 14.75 11.67 -27.93
CA SER A 448 15.31 12.91 -27.39
C SER A 448 16.84 12.94 -27.50
N ASP A 449 17.37 13.83 -28.35
CA ASP A 449 18.77 14.29 -28.28
C ASP A 449 18.98 15.04 -26.94
N ALA A 450 19.14 14.28 -25.85
CA ALA A 450 18.99 14.74 -24.46
C ALA A 450 20.17 15.57 -23.91
N HIS A 451 20.60 16.61 -24.63
CA HIS A 451 21.57 17.58 -24.10
C HIS A 451 20.93 18.59 -23.12
N GLY A 452 19.59 18.58 -22.94
CA GLY A 452 18.86 19.55 -22.10
C GLY A 452 17.60 19.04 -21.39
N GLY A 453 17.45 17.72 -21.22
CA GLY A 453 16.26 17.10 -20.62
C GLY A 453 15.06 16.98 -21.57
N ILE A 454 14.07 16.19 -21.18
CA ILE A 454 12.86 15.89 -21.95
C ILE A 454 11.70 16.71 -21.39
N ARG A 455 11.16 17.64 -22.18
CA ARG A 455 10.01 18.45 -21.76
C ARG A 455 8.73 17.60 -21.77
N LEU A 456 8.19 17.29 -20.60
CA LEU A 456 6.94 16.53 -20.46
C LEU A 456 5.70 17.37 -20.79
N GLY A 457 5.78 18.69 -20.58
CA GLY A 457 4.68 19.60 -20.87
C GLY A 457 4.64 20.80 -19.94
N GLU A 458 3.55 21.56 -20.03
CA GLU A 458 3.20 22.62 -19.09
C GLU A 458 1.87 22.30 -18.42
N PHE A 459 1.83 22.34 -17.10
CA PHE A 459 0.69 21.91 -16.30
C PHE A 459 0.32 22.94 -15.25
N SER A 460 -0.92 22.91 -14.74
CA SER A 460 -1.30 23.70 -13.57
C SER A 460 -0.47 23.28 -12.35
N ALA A 461 -0.30 24.18 -11.38
CA ALA A 461 0.41 23.87 -10.14
C ALA A 461 -0.13 22.59 -9.46
N SER A 462 -1.45 22.37 -9.48
CA SER A 462 -2.11 21.18 -8.92
C SER A 462 -1.73 19.85 -9.60
N SER A 463 -1.26 19.90 -10.84
CA SER A 463 -0.88 18.72 -11.62
C SER A 463 0.62 18.43 -11.56
N VAL A 464 1.42 19.29 -10.91
CA VAL A 464 2.86 19.07 -10.75
C VAL A 464 3.10 17.93 -9.76
N THR A 465 3.78 16.87 -10.19
CA THR A 465 4.08 15.72 -9.32
C THR A 465 5.41 15.06 -9.70
N GLY A 466 6.06 14.44 -8.72
CA GLY A 466 7.19 13.53 -8.92
C GLY A 466 6.78 12.13 -9.38
N LEU A 467 5.48 11.80 -9.31
CA LEU A 467 4.96 10.51 -9.75
C LEU A 467 4.80 10.49 -11.27
N ILE A 468 5.83 9.97 -11.96
CA ILE A 468 5.91 9.92 -13.42
C ILE A 468 5.67 8.50 -13.91
N ALA A 469 4.65 8.32 -14.75
CA ALA A 469 4.39 7.09 -15.46
C ALA A 469 5.37 6.90 -16.61
N PHE A 470 5.72 5.64 -16.84
CA PHE A 470 6.48 5.14 -17.97
C PHE A 470 5.69 4.03 -18.66
N GLU A 471 5.62 4.08 -19.99
CA GLU A 471 5.09 3.00 -20.82
C GLU A 471 6.17 2.51 -21.77
N LEU A 472 6.52 1.22 -21.71
CA LEU A 472 7.50 0.59 -22.58
C LEU A 472 6.83 -0.48 -23.42
N LYS A 473 6.90 -0.34 -24.75
CA LYS A 473 6.33 -1.30 -25.70
C LYS A 473 7.43 -2.09 -26.37
N THR A 474 7.22 -3.40 -26.46
CA THR A 474 8.12 -4.31 -27.19
C THR A 474 7.66 -4.47 -28.65
N ASN A 475 8.41 -5.26 -29.41
CA ASN A 475 7.99 -5.70 -30.74
C ASN A 475 6.81 -6.69 -30.72
N HIS A 476 6.50 -7.31 -29.57
CA HIS A 476 5.34 -8.17 -29.39
C HIS A 476 4.12 -7.30 -29.02
N PRO A 477 2.99 -7.39 -29.76
CA PRO A 477 1.85 -6.49 -29.58
C PRO A 477 1.23 -6.55 -28.17
N ASP A 478 1.24 -7.74 -27.56
CA ASP A 478 0.62 -7.96 -26.25
C ASP A 478 1.55 -7.74 -25.06
N VAL A 479 2.83 -7.39 -25.28
CA VAL A 479 3.82 -7.23 -24.20
C VAL A 479 4.21 -5.77 -24.06
N THR A 480 3.65 -5.15 -23.01
CA THR A 480 3.89 -3.78 -22.61
C THR A 480 4.15 -3.72 -21.10
N ALA A 481 5.08 -2.87 -20.67
CA ALA A 481 5.24 -2.52 -19.26
C ALA A 481 4.71 -1.11 -19.01
N ARG A 482 3.88 -0.96 -17.99
CA ARG A 482 3.47 0.33 -17.43
C ARG A 482 3.84 0.36 -15.96
N PHE A 483 4.50 1.42 -15.53
CA PHE A 483 4.88 1.61 -14.14
C PHE A 483 5.10 3.10 -13.84
N VAL A 484 5.13 3.43 -12.56
CA VAL A 484 5.36 4.80 -12.07
C VAL A 484 6.63 4.80 -11.23
N LEU A 485 7.39 5.87 -11.33
CA LEU A 485 8.48 6.19 -10.40
C LEU A 485 8.13 7.45 -9.62
N ASN A 486 8.48 7.48 -8.33
CA ASN A 486 8.45 8.68 -7.50
C ASN A 486 9.81 9.38 -7.64
N LEU A 487 9.91 10.23 -8.66
CA LEU A 487 11.14 10.95 -8.99
C LEU A 487 11.33 12.17 -8.09
N PRO A 488 12.58 12.48 -7.66
CA PRO A 488 12.88 13.73 -7.00
C PRO A 488 12.46 14.92 -7.86
N VAL A 489 11.81 15.91 -7.24
CA VAL A 489 11.34 17.13 -7.92
C VAL A 489 12.07 18.35 -7.36
N THR A 490 12.59 19.20 -8.24
CA THR A 490 13.17 20.50 -7.90
C THR A 490 12.34 21.63 -8.47
N GLY A 491 12.29 22.78 -7.79
CA GLY A 491 11.49 23.92 -8.24
C GLY A 491 9.97 23.71 -8.12
N VAL A 492 9.53 22.84 -7.19
CA VAL A 492 8.10 22.62 -6.92
C VAL A 492 7.42 23.96 -6.61
N PRO A 493 6.25 24.25 -7.22
CA PRO A 493 5.49 25.46 -6.92
C PRO A 493 5.14 25.53 -5.42
N GLU A 494 5.41 26.66 -4.77
CA GLU A 494 5.03 26.85 -3.35
C GLU A 494 3.52 26.70 -3.16
N GLU A 495 2.75 27.13 -4.16
CA GLU A 495 1.31 27.06 -4.21
C GLU A 495 0.75 25.69 -4.61
N ARG A 496 1.58 24.66 -4.90
CA ARG A 496 1.11 23.35 -5.38
C ARG A 496 0.03 22.77 -4.49
N ASN A 497 0.30 22.66 -3.19
CA ASN A 497 -0.62 22.05 -2.24
C ASN A 497 -1.92 22.86 -2.15
N ALA A 498 -1.82 24.19 -2.13
CA ALA A 498 -2.97 25.09 -2.17
C ALA A 498 -3.80 24.91 -3.45
N ALA A 499 -3.14 24.79 -4.60
CA ALA A 499 -3.77 24.58 -5.89
C ALA A 499 -4.49 23.23 -5.95
N ILE A 500 -3.93 22.16 -5.35
CA ILE A 500 -4.63 20.88 -5.20
C ILE A 500 -5.89 21.08 -4.34
N LEU A 501 -5.79 21.81 -3.21
CA LEU A 501 -6.96 22.10 -2.37
C LEU A 501 -8.05 22.86 -3.14
N GLN A 502 -7.66 23.86 -3.96
CA GLN A 502 -8.59 24.67 -4.76
C GLN A 502 -9.30 23.87 -5.87
N THR A 503 -8.79 22.70 -6.27
CA THR A 503 -9.55 21.81 -7.17
C THR A 503 -10.82 21.27 -6.52
N VAL A 504 -10.88 21.27 -5.18
CA VAL A 504 -12.04 20.86 -4.37
C VAL A 504 -12.76 22.08 -3.78
N ILE A 505 -12.01 23.08 -3.30
CA ILE A 505 -12.53 24.33 -2.70
C ILE A 505 -12.74 25.39 -3.79
N SER A 506 -13.94 25.40 -4.39
CA SER A 506 -14.24 26.29 -5.52
C SER A 506 -14.89 27.63 -5.15
N ASN A 507 -15.30 27.86 -3.89
CA ASN A 507 -16.02 29.06 -3.47
C ASN A 507 -15.89 29.38 -1.96
N LYS A 508 -16.44 30.54 -1.54
CA LYS A 508 -16.44 31.03 -0.15
C LYS A 508 -17.12 30.08 0.83
N ASP A 509 -18.21 29.44 0.42
CA ASP A 509 -18.93 28.48 1.28
C ASP A 509 -18.07 27.23 1.52
N GLY A 510 -17.34 26.77 0.50
CA GLY A 510 -16.37 25.69 0.61
C GLY A 510 -15.21 26.05 1.54
N PHE A 511 -14.74 27.30 1.51
CA PHE A 511 -13.72 27.78 2.45
C PHE A 511 -14.23 27.76 3.90
N ILE A 512 -15.41 28.31 4.17
CA ILE A 512 -16.00 28.31 5.51
C ILE A 512 -16.21 26.87 5.99
N ARG A 513 -16.77 25.98 5.16
CA ARG A 513 -16.93 24.55 5.51
C ARG A 513 -15.61 23.89 5.90
N TYR A 514 -14.55 24.10 5.11
CA TYR A 514 -13.23 23.55 5.41
C TYR A 514 -12.61 24.15 6.67
N LEU A 515 -12.76 25.46 6.89
CA LEU A 515 -12.34 26.11 8.12
C LEU A 515 -13.00 25.51 9.36
N LEU A 516 -14.29 25.17 9.26
CA LEU A 516 -15.03 24.57 10.38
C LEU A 516 -14.79 23.08 10.55
N LEU A 517 -14.33 22.41 9.50
CA LEU A 517 -13.71 21.09 9.64
C LEU A 517 -12.44 21.17 10.51
N LEU A 518 -11.55 22.12 10.24
CA LEU A 518 -10.32 22.32 11.03
C LEU A 518 -10.62 22.74 12.48
N LEU A 519 -11.71 23.47 12.72
CA LEU A 519 -12.15 23.86 14.05
C LEU A 519 -12.91 22.73 14.78
N GLY A 520 -13.51 21.81 14.03
CA GLY A 520 -14.31 20.69 14.49
C GLY A 520 -13.57 19.80 15.50
N ASP A 521 -14.33 19.24 16.44
CA ASP A 521 -13.79 18.51 17.58
C ASP A 521 -13.63 17.02 17.29
N ASP A 522 -12.39 16.52 17.26
CA ASP A 522 -12.06 15.08 17.28
C ASP A 522 -12.50 14.39 18.59
N SER A 523 -12.74 15.14 19.68
CA SER A 523 -13.09 14.57 20.99
C SER A 523 -14.58 14.29 21.18
N ALA A 524 -15.41 14.56 20.16
CA ALA A 524 -16.82 14.18 20.13
C ALA A 524 -17.08 12.78 19.54
N SER A 525 -16.05 11.96 19.35
CA SER A 525 -16.15 10.52 19.00
C SER A 525 -16.51 9.65 20.22
N GLY A 526 -17.37 10.19 21.10
CA GLY A 526 -17.86 9.55 22.30
C GLY A 526 -19.24 8.93 22.06
N LEU A 527 -19.35 7.65 22.36
CA LEU A 527 -20.58 6.85 22.41
C LEU A 527 -21.70 7.55 23.21
N ASP A 528 -22.53 8.36 22.55
CA ASP A 528 -23.85 8.75 23.06
C ASP A 528 -24.90 8.68 21.93
N PRO A 529 -25.73 7.61 21.87
CA PRO A 529 -26.61 7.32 20.73
C PRO A 529 -27.85 8.23 20.64
N GLY A 530 -27.79 9.46 21.14
CA GLY A 530 -28.95 10.37 21.26
C GLY A 530 -28.76 11.80 20.78
N ASN A 531 -27.56 12.22 20.38
CA ASN A 531 -27.31 13.61 20.00
C ASN A 531 -26.43 13.67 18.75
N GLY A 532 -27.03 13.91 17.58
CA GLY A 532 -26.31 14.07 16.32
C GLY A 532 -25.14 15.06 16.46
N SER A 533 -23.99 14.69 15.90
CA SER A 533 -22.73 15.41 16.01
C SER A 533 -22.91 16.92 15.81
N GLY A 534 -22.26 17.74 16.64
CA GLY A 534 -22.36 19.20 16.57
C GLY A 534 -22.02 19.76 15.18
N PHE A 535 -21.15 19.07 14.45
CA PHE A 535 -20.79 19.34 13.06
C PHE A 535 -21.98 19.17 12.09
N ALA A 536 -22.80 18.13 12.24
CA ALA A 536 -23.96 17.89 11.38
C ALA A 536 -25.05 18.95 11.55
N LYS A 537 -25.32 19.37 12.79
CA LYS A 537 -26.22 20.51 13.08
C LYS A 537 -25.68 21.81 12.47
N TRP A 538 -24.37 21.95 12.45
CA TRP A 538 -23.70 23.15 11.99
C TRP A 538 -23.64 23.23 10.45
N LEU A 539 -23.40 22.11 9.76
CA LEU A 539 -23.56 21.99 8.31
C LEU A 539 -25.00 22.25 7.87
N ALA A 540 -25.99 21.74 8.60
CA ALA A 540 -27.41 21.99 8.33
C ALA A 540 -27.74 23.49 8.41
N ARG A 541 -27.21 24.19 9.42
CA ARG A 541 -27.34 25.65 9.55
C ARG A 541 -26.71 26.41 8.38
N LEU A 542 -25.51 26.01 7.96
CA LEU A 542 -24.86 26.58 6.78
C LEU A 542 -25.68 26.35 5.50
N THR A 543 -26.24 25.16 5.30
CA THR A 543 -27.08 24.87 4.13
C THR A 543 -28.40 25.63 4.14
N ASP A 544 -28.92 25.95 5.33
CA ASP A 544 -30.11 26.78 5.54
C ASP A 544 -29.79 28.29 5.52
N GLY A 545 -28.51 28.69 5.35
CA GLY A 545 -28.09 30.08 5.31
C GLY A 545 -28.12 30.79 6.67
N GLU A 546 -28.10 30.05 7.78
CA GLU A 546 -28.02 30.58 9.14
C GLU A 546 -26.58 30.97 9.54
N ASP A 547 -26.46 32.00 10.37
CA ASP A 547 -25.17 32.48 10.86
C ASP A 547 -24.45 31.44 11.72
N VAL A 548 -23.15 31.34 11.45
CA VAL A 548 -22.23 30.44 12.14
C VAL A 548 -21.48 31.23 13.21
N PRO A 549 -21.38 30.73 14.46
CA PRO A 549 -20.58 31.37 15.51
C PRO A 549 -19.07 31.09 15.33
N LEU A 550 -18.48 31.58 14.23
CA LEU A 550 -17.10 31.28 13.84
C LEU A 550 -16.08 31.86 14.82
N LEU A 551 -16.36 33.07 15.31
CA LEU A 551 -15.52 33.77 16.30
C LEU A 551 -15.42 32.96 17.60
N GLU A 552 -16.53 32.40 18.08
CA GLU A 552 -16.60 31.62 19.30
C GLU A 552 -15.81 30.31 19.19
N GLU A 553 -15.86 29.64 18.03
CA GLU A 553 -15.08 28.42 17.79
C GLU A 553 -13.59 28.72 17.65
N LEU A 554 -13.20 29.77 16.94
CA LEU A 554 -11.80 30.22 16.88
C LEU A 554 -11.26 30.59 18.26
N THR A 555 -12.07 31.26 19.09
CA THR A 555 -11.71 31.61 20.47
C THR A 555 -11.59 30.36 21.35
N ARG A 556 -12.48 29.38 21.16
CA ARG A 556 -12.41 28.09 21.87
C ARG A 556 -11.16 27.31 21.47
N ALA A 557 -10.85 27.25 20.17
CA ALA A 557 -9.63 26.63 19.66
C ALA A 557 -8.39 27.34 20.23
N TYR A 558 -8.34 28.68 20.24
CA TYR A 558 -7.25 29.43 20.87
C TYR A 558 -7.04 29.07 22.34
N SER A 559 -8.13 28.88 23.09
CA SER A 559 -8.08 28.56 24.51
C SER A 559 -7.74 27.10 24.81
N ARG A 560 -8.21 26.13 24.00
CA ARG A 560 -8.20 24.69 24.36
C ARG A 560 -7.41 23.80 23.39
N HIS A 561 -7.27 24.21 22.14
CA HIS A 561 -6.70 23.45 21.03
C HIS A 561 -5.85 24.37 20.12
N SER A 562 -4.84 25.02 20.69
CA SER A 562 -4.05 26.03 19.98
C SER A 562 -3.32 25.46 18.75
N GLU A 563 -3.05 24.17 18.74
CA GLU A 563 -2.50 23.44 17.60
C GLU A 563 -3.37 23.57 16.33
N ARG A 564 -4.69 23.61 16.46
CA ARG A 564 -5.62 23.75 15.32
C ARG A 564 -5.51 25.10 14.64
N LEU A 565 -5.16 26.14 15.40
CA LEU A 565 -4.94 27.47 14.82
C LEU A 565 -3.68 27.52 13.96
N SER A 566 -2.69 26.66 14.21
CA SER A 566 -1.54 26.51 13.32
C SER A 566 -1.94 25.92 11.97
N GLU A 567 -2.88 24.97 11.95
CA GLU A 567 -3.40 24.37 10.72
C GLU A 567 -4.22 25.38 9.92
N ILE A 568 -5.05 26.17 10.61
CA ILE A 568 -5.82 27.26 9.99
C ILE A 568 -4.90 28.37 9.48
N SER A 569 -3.84 28.72 10.22
CA SER A 569 -2.82 29.66 9.74
C SER A 569 -2.17 29.17 8.44
N GLY A 570 -1.82 27.88 8.38
CA GLY A 570 -1.34 27.24 7.16
C GLY A 570 -2.33 27.39 6.02
N LEU A 571 -3.60 27.01 6.23
CA LEU A 571 -4.66 27.14 5.23
C LEU A 571 -4.83 28.57 4.71
N VAL A 572 -4.94 29.55 5.61
CA VAL A 572 -5.18 30.95 5.24
C VAL A 572 -4.01 31.46 4.42
N ARG A 573 -2.78 31.13 4.81
CA ARG A 573 -1.59 31.47 4.04
C ARG A 573 -1.61 30.82 2.66
N ASP A 574 -1.87 29.53 2.60
CA ASP A 574 -1.85 28.71 1.39
C ASP A 574 -2.91 29.20 0.37
N LEU A 575 -4.15 29.47 0.83
CA LEU A 575 -5.23 29.96 -0.04
C LEU A 575 -5.10 31.46 -0.40
N SER A 576 -4.41 32.27 0.40
CA SER A 576 -4.17 33.68 0.10
C SER A 576 -3.13 33.90 -1.01
N GLN A 577 -2.35 32.87 -1.34
CA GLN A 577 -1.29 32.91 -2.36
C GLN A 577 -1.79 32.57 -3.78
N GLY A 578 -2.99 31.99 -3.95
CA GLY A 578 -3.59 31.63 -5.25
C GLY A 578 -4.43 32.77 -5.88
N SER A 579 -4.38 32.90 -7.21
CA SER A 579 -4.86 34.03 -8.02
C SER A 579 -6.33 34.52 -7.84
N GLN A 580 -6.52 35.84 -7.99
CA GLN A 580 -7.68 36.74 -8.28
C GLN A 580 -9.11 36.49 -7.75
N ASN A 581 -9.56 35.25 -7.54
CA ASN A 581 -10.87 35.00 -6.91
C ASN A 581 -10.63 34.80 -5.41
N ALA A 582 -10.95 35.82 -4.60
CA ALA A 582 -10.85 35.75 -3.14
C ALA A 582 -11.83 34.68 -2.59
N ILE A 583 -11.35 33.44 -2.52
CA ILE A 583 -12.02 32.30 -1.89
C ILE A 583 -12.22 32.59 -0.39
N ILE A 584 -11.30 33.33 0.22
CA ILE A 584 -11.40 33.80 1.60
C ILE A 584 -12.19 35.12 1.65
N PRO A 585 -13.25 35.22 2.46
CA PRO A 585 -13.96 36.49 2.70
C PRO A 585 -13.04 37.54 3.35
N GLU A 586 -13.08 38.80 2.90
CA GLU A 586 -12.31 39.90 3.50
C GLU A 586 -12.61 40.10 4.99
N ASP A 587 -13.88 39.97 5.39
CA ASP A 587 -14.29 40.06 6.80
C ASP A 587 -13.63 38.98 7.66
N PHE A 588 -13.42 37.78 7.08
CA PHE A 588 -12.69 36.72 7.77
C PHE A 588 -11.20 37.06 7.90
N LEU A 589 -10.56 37.57 6.84
CA LEU A 589 -9.15 37.99 6.92
C LEU A 589 -8.95 39.06 8.01
N ASN A 590 -9.85 40.05 8.07
CA ASN A 590 -9.83 41.07 9.12
C ASN A 590 -9.94 40.44 10.52
N LEU A 591 -10.85 39.48 10.71
CA LEU A 591 -10.98 38.74 11.96
C LEU A 591 -9.70 37.94 12.28
N TRP A 592 -9.13 37.26 11.28
CA TRP A 592 -7.99 36.37 11.43
C TRP A 592 -6.71 37.10 11.89
N THR A 593 -6.49 38.35 11.47
CA THR A 593 -5.35 39.16 11.93
C THR A 593 -5.27 39.31 13.46
N VAL A 594 -6.42 39.31 14.14
CA VAL A 594 -6.49 39.36 15.61
C VAL A 594 -5.96 38.06 16.22
N PHE A 595 -6.33 36.91 15.63
CA PHE A 595 -5.85 35.61 16.06
C PHE A 595 -4.37 35.40 15.74
N GLU A 596 -3.88 35.81 14.57
CA GLU A 596 -2.44 35.75 14.24
C GLU A 596 -1.59 36.55 15.22
N SER A 597 -2.03 37.76 15.56
CA SER A 597 -1.35 38.59 16.57
C SER A 597 -1.35 37.92 17.94
N ALA A 598 -2.47 37.30 18.33
CA ALA A 598 -2.60 36.59 19.60
C ALA A 598 -1.80 35.29 19.67
N ILE A 599 -1.58 34.61 18.54
CA ILE A 599 -0.72 33.42 18.43
C ILE A 599 0.75 33.85 18.52
N GLY A 600 1.17 34.83 17.72
CA GLY A 600 2.54 35.34 17.71
C GLY A 600 3.00 35.94 19.04
N GLY A 601 2.08 36.50 19.84
CA GLY A 601 2.39 36.99 21.19
C GLY A 601 2.44 35.91 22.28
N ARG A 602 2.05 34.67 21.96
CA ARG A 602 2.08 33.53 22.90
C ARG A 602 3.34 32.66 22.73
N ASP A 603 3.87 32.61 21.50
CA ASP A 603 5.09 31.87 21.14
C ASP A 603 6.38 32.71 21.25
N ALA A 604 6.26 34.01 21.55
CA ALA A 604 7.35 34.94 21.88
C ALA A 604 7.62 34.97 23.39
#